data_AF-A0A519UUB8-F1
#
_entry.id   AF-A0A519UUB8-F1
#
_cell.length_a   1.000
_cell.length_b   1.000
_cell.length_c   1.000
_cell.angle_alpha   90.00
_cell.angle_beta   90.00
_cell.angle_gamma   90.00
#
_symmetry.space_group_name_H-M   'P 1'
#
loop_
_entity.id
_entity.type
_entity.pdbx_description
1 polymer ?
#
loop_
_entity_poly.entity_id
_entity_poly.type
_entity_poly.pdbx_seq_one_letter_code
_entity_poly.pdbx_strand_id
1 'polypeptide(L)'
;MKHALYYLLAVLLCPAAAWGQQGPVYARPAAYADLYSSPAAAAARTPRVVRYDLHVRDTTVTVAGVRNRALATNGGIPAPTLTFTEGDTALIYVRNQTGRTISFHWHGMLLPNRYDGVPILTT
;
A
#
# COMPACT_ATOMS: atom_id res chain seq x y z
N MET A 1 -4.13 -1.92 -58.89
CA MET A 1 -4.74 -2.47 -57.66
C MET A 1 -5.58 -1.36 -57.06
N LYS A 2 -6.90 -1.58 -57.00
CA LYS A 2 -7.93 -0.52 -57.00
C LYS A 2 -8.20 0.01 -55.59
N HIS A 3 -8.47 1.30 -55.57
CA HIS A 3 -8.80 2.14 -54.43
C HIS A 3 -10.14 1.78 -53.78
N ALA A 4 -10.25 2.12 -52.50
CA ALA A 4 -11.47 2.15 -51.71
C ALA A 4 -12.55 3.04 -52.33
N LEU A 5 -13.82 2.62 -52.19
CA LEU A 5 -14.97 3.46 -51.82
C LEU A 5 -16.20 2.55 -51.71
N TYR A 6 -16.85 2.52 -50.55
CA TYR A 6 -18.28 2.20 -50.46
C TYR A 6 -18.98 3.39 -49.82
N TYR A 7 -19.82 4.03 -50.64
CA TYR A 7 -20.91 4.90 -50.25
C TYR A 7 -21.88 4.14 -49.32
N LEU A 8 -22.47 4.78 -48.31
CA LEU A 8 -23.73 5.54 -48.44
C LEU A 8 -24.35 5.77 -47.06
N LEU A 9 -24.83 6.99 -46.91
CA LEU A 9 -25.57 7.58 -45.79
C LEU A 9 -26.87 6.81 -45.47
N ALA A 10 -27.17 6.61 -44.18
CA ALA A 10 -28.54 6.57 -43.68
C ALA A 10 -28.55 7.06 -42.22
N VAL A 11 -28.82 8.35 -42.05
CA VAL A 11 -29.22 8.96 -40.78
C VAL A 11 -30.71 8.68 -40.61
N LEU A 12 -31.12 8.11 -39.47
CA LEU A 12 -32.50 8.25 -38.96
C LEU A 12 -32.54 8.03 -37.44
N LEU A 13 -32.63 9.18 -36.75
CA LEU A 13 -33.30 9.50 -35.48
C LEU A 13 -33.82 8.32 -34.60
N CYS A 14 -33.27 8.20 -33.39
CA CYS A 14 -33.98 7.67 -32.22
C CYS A 14 -33.52 8.44 -30.97
N PRO A 15 -34.43 8.81 -30.05
CA PRO A 15 -34.25 9.94 -29.14
C PRO A 15 -33.34 9.62 -27.95
N ALA A 16 -32.71 10.68 -27.43
CA ALA A 16 -32.09 10.68 -26.11
C ALA A 16 -33.17 10.45 -25.03
N ALA A 17 -33.24 9.24 -24.49
CA ALA A 17 -33.90 8.96 -23.22
C ALA A 17 -33.32 7.69 -22.59
N ALA A 18 -32.97 7.80 -21.31
CA ALA A 18 -32.71 6.71 -20.37
C ALA A 18 -31.41 5.91 -20.51
N TRP A 19 -30.26 6.57 -20.32
CA TRP A 19 -29.09 5.91 -19.72
C TRP A 19 -29.22 5.96 -18.19
N GLY A 20 -30.31 5.36 -17.70
CA GLY A 20 -30.54 5.05 -16.30
C GLY A 20 -30.48 3.54 -16.14
N GLN A 21 -29.32 2.94 -16.38
CA GLN A 21 -29.08 1.55 -16.02
C GLN A 21 -28.28 1.56 -14.73
N GLN A 22 -29.01 1.47 -13.61
CA GLN A 22 -28.46 0.93 -12.38
C GLN A 22 -28.04 -0.51 -12.71
N GLY A 23 -26.77 -0.68 -13.08
CA GLY A 23 -26.18 -2.01 -13.21
C GLY A 23 -26.37 -2.78 -11.90
N PRO A 24 -26.29 -4.13 -11.93
CA PRO A 24 -26.43 -4.92 -10.72
C PRO A 24 -25.46 -4.37 -9.67
N VAL A 25 -26.00 -3.89 -8.56
CA VAL A 25 -25.20 -3.63 -7.36
C VAL A 25 -24.64 -5.00 -7.01
N TYR A 26 -23.38 -5.25 -7.34
CA TYR A 26 -22.69 -6.45 -6.90
C TYR A 26 -22.83 -6.48 -5.38
N ALA A 27 -23.62 -7.42 -4.87
CA ALA A 27 -23.72 -7.66 -3.45
C ALA A 27 -22.29 -7.83 -2.93
N ARG A 28 -21.88 -6.95 -2.02
CA ARG A 28 -20.55 -6.98 -1.44
C ARG A 28 -20.34 -8.40 -0.89
N PRO A 29 -19.24 -9.10 -1.22
CA PRO A 29 -18.96 -10.41 -0.65
C PRO A 29 -19.02 -10.32 0.88
N ALA A 30 -19.57 -11.34 1.54
CA ALA A 30 -19.62 -11.42 3.02
C ALA A 30 -18.21 -11.22 3.65
N ALA A 31 -17.16 -11.51 2.90
CA ALA A 31 -15.76 -11.23 3.26
C ALA A 31 -15.44 -9.74 3.55
N TYR A 32 -16.26 -8.78 3.11
CA TYR A 32 -16.12 -7.38 3.50
C TYR A 32 -16.87 -7.05 4.81
N ALA A 33 -17.87 -7.85 5.20
CA ALA A 33 -18.59 -7.65 6.45
C ALA A 33 -17.74 -8.06 7.67
N ASP A 34 -16.91 -9.10 7.52
CA ASP A 34 -15.97 -9.56 8.58
C ASP A 34 -14.84 -8.56 8.88
N LEU A 35 -14.57 -7.62 7.97
CA LEU A 35 -13.61 -6.52 8.20
C LEU A 35 -14.11 -5.49 9.23
N TYR A 36 -15.39 -5.56 9.62
CA TYR A 36 -15.97 -4.85 10.76
C TYR A 36 -16.29 -5.85 11.88
N SER A 37 -15.30 -6.68 12.22
CA SER A 37 -15.33 -7.51 13.42
C SER A 37 -15.83 -6.70 14.61
N SER A 38 -16.69 -7.33 15.42
CA SER A 38 -17.43 -6.72 16.53
C SER A 38 -16.62 -5.66 17.29
N PRO A 39 -17.04 -4.38 17.30
CA PRO A 39 -16.32 -3.30 18.00
C PRO A 39 -16.10 -3.61 19.49
N ALA A 40 -16.91 -4.49 20.08
CA ALA A 40 -16.75 -4.95 21.46
C ALA A 40 -15.43 -5.72 21.71
N ALA A 41 -14.95 -6.51 20.75
CA ALA A 41 -13.69 -7.25 20.89
C ALA A 41 -12.46 -6.34 20.71
N ALA A 42 -12.54 -5.35 19.80
CA ALA A 42 -11.53 -4.32 19.65
C ALA A 42 -11.48 -3.37 20.87
N ALA A 43 -12.64 -3.03 21.44
CA ALA A 43 -12.75 -2.14 22.61
C ALA A 43 -12.26 -2.78 23.93
N ALA A 44 -12.26 -4.11 24.04
CA ALA A 44 -11.78 -4.82 25.22
C ALA A 44 -10.25 -4.83 25.36
N ARG A 45 -9.52 -4.46 24.29
CA ARG A 45 -8.06 -4.50 24.26
C ARG A 45 -7.47 -3.15 24.65
N THR A 46 -6.63 -3.12 25.69
CA THR A 46 -5.85 -1.93 26.01
C THR A 46 -4.81 -1.66 24.91
N PRO A 47 -4.78 -0.46 24.30
CA PRO A 47 -3.73 -0.04 23.38
C PRO A 47 -2.34 -0.16 24.04
N ARG A 48 -1.37 -0.72 23.31
CA ARG A 48 0.02 -0.77 23.75
C ARG A 48 0.91 0.06 22.84
N VAL A 49 2.05 0.50 23.38
CA VAL A 49 3.16 1.02 22.59
C VAL A 49 4.08 -0.15 22.26
N VAL A 50 4.27 -0.43 20.96
CA VAL A 50 5.18 -1.47 20.49
C VAL A 50 6.39 -0.81 19.85
N ARG A 51 7.56 -0.99 20.46
CA ARG A 51 8.79 -0.32 20.02
C ARG A 51 9.61 -1.19 19.08
N TYR A 52 10.17 -0.55 18.06
CA TYR A 52 11.11 -1.14 17.12
C TYR A 52 12.33 -0.24 16.92
N ASP A 53 13.52 -0.83 16.87
CA ASP A 53 14.75 -0.15 16.50
C ASP A 53 15.28 -0.77 15.18
N LEU A 54 15.32 0.03 14.13
CA LEU A 54 15.75 -0.34 12.80
C LEU A 54 17.10 0.33 12.49
N HIS A 55 18.12 -0.48 12.25
CA HIS A 55 19.46 -0.04 11.90
C HIS A 55 19.71 -0.32 10.42
N VAL A 56 19.86 0.74 9.63
CA VAL A 56 20.11 0.60 8.19
C VAL A 56 21.59 0.77 7.92
N ARG A 57 22.18 -0.22 7.23
CA ARG A 57 23.61 -0.25 6.90
C ARG A 57 23.80 -0.65 5.45
N ASP A 58 24.84 -0.10 4.84
CA ASP A 58 25.42 -0.68 3.63
C ASP A 58 26.30 -1.86 4.04
N THR A 59 25.93 -3.07 3.65
CA THR A 59 26.60 -4.31 4.06
C THR A 59 26.62 -5.35 2.94
N THR A 60 27.39 -6.41 3.13
CA THR A 60 27.34 -7.59 2.27
C THR A 60 26.27 -8.55 2.78
N VAL A 61 25.31 -8.91 1.93
CA VAL A 61 24.29 -9.93 2.20
C VAL A 61 24.45 -11.10 1.21
N THR A 62 23.95 -12.28 1.59
CA THR A 62 23.93 -13.45 0.70
C THR A 62 22.49 -13.72 0.29
N VAL A 63 22.22 -13.68 -1.02
CA VAL A 63 20.89 -13.96 -1.59
C VAL A 63 21.07 -15.08 -2.60
N ALA A 64 20.31 -16.17 -2.43
CA ALA A 64 20.40 -17.36 -3.28
C ALA A 64 21.85 -17.88 -3.46
N GLY A 65 22.66 -17.83 -2.39
CA GLY A 65 24.06 -18.28 -2.41
C GLY A 65 25.06 -17.27 -2.99
N VAL A 66 24.62 -16.14 -3.53
CA VAL A 66 25.49 -15.11 -4.10
C VAL A 66 25.67 -13.95 -3.12
N ARG A 67 26.93 -13.56 -2.88
CA ARG A 67 27.27 -12.41 -2.03
C ARG A 67 27.17 -11.12 -2.81
N ASN A 68 26.36 -10.20 -2.33
CA ASN A 68 26.14 -8.89 -2.95
C ASN A 68 26.23 -7.77 -1.91
N ARG A 69 26.67 -6.59 -2.32
CA ARG A 69 26.55 -5.37 -1.51
C ARG A 69 25.13 -4.84 -1.62
N ALA A 70 24.51 -4.54 -0.49
CA ALA A 70 23.17 -4.00 -0.43
C ALA A 70 22.94 -3.18 0.84
N LEU A 71 21.94 -2.31 0.79
CA LEU A 71 21.40 -1.70 2.00
C LEU A 71 20.52 -2.73 2.72
N ALA A 72 20.87 -3.03 3.96
CA ALA A 72 20.15 -3.99 4.79
C ALA A 72 19.65 -3.32 6.06
N THR A 73 18.47 -3.75 6.53
CA THR A 73 17.93 -3.32 7.82
C THR A 73 18.13 -4.44 8.83
N ASN A 74 18.73 -4.12 9.97
CA ASN A 74 19.12 -5.08 11.01
C ASN A 74 19.97 -6.25 10.46
N GLY A 75 20.82 -5.95 9.47
CA GLY A 75 21.79 -6.89 8.90
C GLY A 75 21.25 -7.85 7.84
N GLY A 76 19.95 -7.79 7.52
CA GLY A 76 19.31 -8.74 6.60
C GLY A 76 18.51 -8.09 5.47
N ILE A 77 18.30 -8.92 4.44
CA ILE A 77 17.27 -8.73 3.40
C ILE A 77 16.56 -10.09 3.29
N PRO A 78 15.25 -10.19 3.60
CA PRO A 78 14.35 -9.09 3.96
C PRO A 78 14.66 -8.45 5.32
N ALA A 79 14.14 -7.23 5.52
CA ALA A 79 14.14 -6.59 6.83
C ALA A 79 13.25 -7.36 7.82
N PRO A 80 13.42 -7.16 9.15
CA PRO A 80 12.53 -7.77 10.14
C PRO A 80 11.06 -7.39 9.93
N THR A 81 10.16 -8.37 10.07
CA THR A 81 8.73 -8.11 10.10
C THR A 81 8.36 -7.35 11.37
N LEU A 82 7.64 -6.23 11.22
CA LEU A 82 7.07 -5.49 12.34
C LEU A 82 5.63 -5.96 12.57
N THR A 83 5.28 -6.30 13.81
CA THR A 83 3.97 -6.87 14.13
C THR A 83 3.34 -6.13 15.30
N PHE A 84 2.28 -5.38 15.02
CA PHE A 84 1.51 -4.65 16.02
C PHE A 84 0.03 -4.86 15.73
N THR A 85 -0.80 -4.62 16.74
CA THR A 85 -2.24 -4.82 16.63
C THR A 85 -2.91 -3.49 16.28
N GLU A 86 -4.00 -3.52 15.51
CA GLU A 86 -4.81 -2.33 15.28
C GLU A 86 -5.20 -1.66 16.61
N GLY A 87 -5.04 -0.34 16.68
CA GLY A 87 -5.19 0.45 17.91
C GLY A 87 -3.90 0.59 18.74
N ASP A 88 -2.82 -0.15 18.43
CA ASP A 88 -1.50 0.10 19.04
C ASP A 88 -0.81 1.33 18.47
N THR A 89 0.13 1.88 19.25
CA THR A 89 1.12 2.81 18.74
C THR A 89 2.42 2.07 18.42
N ALA A 90 2.77 1.97 17.14
CA ALA A 90 4.08 1.49 16.72
C ALA A 90 5.11 2.63 16.84
N LEU A 91 6.05 2.50 17.78
CA LEU A 91 7.14 3.45 17.98
C LEU A 91 8.41 2.95 17.28
N ILE A 92 8.69 3.48 16.09
CA ILE A 92 9.76 2.97 15.24
C ILE A 92 10.91 3.97 15.17
N TYR A 93 12.06 3.59 15.71
CA TYR A 93 13.30 4.34 15.62
C TYR A 93 14.14 3.85 14.46
N VAL A 94 14.31 4.70 13.44
CA VAL A 94 15.20 4.41 12.32
C VAL A 94 16.54 5.08 12.54
N ARG A 95 17.61 4.27 12.55
CA ARG A 95 19.00 4.71 12.65
C ARG A 95 19.67 4.47 11.31
N ASN A 96 19.90 5.56 10.60
CA ASN A 96 20.63 5.55 9.34
C ASN A 96 22.15 5.51 9.61
N GLN A 97 22.80 4.42 9.20
CA GLN A 97 24.25 4.23 9.32
C GLN A 97 24.90 4.01 7.95
N THR A 98 24.28 4.53 6.89
CA THR A 98 24.71 4.34 5.49
C THR A 98 25.58 5.49 4.96
N GLY A 99 25.58 6.64 5.64
CA GLY A 99 26.24 7.87 5.15
C GLY A 99 25.49 8.59 4.01
N ARG A 100 24.30 8.12 3.62
CA ARG A 100 23.47 8.69 2.55
C ARG A 100 22.06 8.95 3.06
N THR A 101 21.34 9.89 2.47
CA THR A 101 19.93 10.13 2.82
C THR A 101 19.07 8.91 2.47
N ILE A 102 18.20 8.50 3.40
CA ILE A 102 17.23 7.41 3.23
C ILE A 102 15.86 7.82 3.77
N SER A 103 14.80 7.16 3.31
CA SER A 103 13.45 7.29 3.84
C SER A 103 12.78 5.91 3.98
N PHE A 104 11.76 5.82 4.84
CA PHE A 104 10.93 4.62 5.02
C PHE A 104 9.49 5.00 4.74
N HIS A 105 8.85 4.31 3.79
CA HIS A 105 7.42 4.46 3.52
C HIS A 105 6.66 3.22 3.99
N TRP A 106 5.52 3.44 4.64
CA TRP A 106 4.70 2.38 5.22
C TRP A 106 3.57 1.99 4.26
N HIS A 107 3.90 1.12 3.31
CA HIS A 107 2.98 0.74 2.22
C HIS A 107 1.62 0.29 2.77
N GLY A 108 0.56 1.03 2.40
CA GLY A 108 -0.83 0.66 2.72
C GLY A 108 -1.30 1.05 4.11
N MET A 109 -0.47 1.71 4.91
CA MET A 109 -0.86 2.22 6.23
C MET A 109 -1.57 3.56 6.11
N LEU A 110 -2.75 3.69 6.74
CA LEU A 110 -3.43 4.98 6.87
C LEU A 110 -2.79 5.79 8.00
N LEU A 111 -1.95 6.76 7.66
CA LEU A 111 -1.18 7.57 8.60
C LEU A 111 -1.35 9.08 8.34
N PRO A 112 -1.18 9.94 9.36
CA PRO A 112 -0.93 11.35 9.12
C PRO A 112 0.28 11.55 8.19
N ASN A 113 0.18 12.50 7.25
CA ASN A 113 1.19 12.74 6.20
C ASN A 113 2.62 12.82 6.74
N ARG A 114 2.84 13.49 7.87
CA ARG A 114 4.16 13.64 8.51
C ARG A 114 4.87 12.32 8.88
N TYR A 115 4.16 11.20 8.93
CA TYR A 115 4.71 9.88 9.24
C TYR A 115 4.80 8.94 8.03
N ASP A 116 4.34 9.36 6.86
CA ASP A 116 4.27 8.53 5.65
C ASP A 116 5.65 8.27 5.03
N GLY A 117 6.62 9.15 5.31
CA GLY A 117 8.03 8.98 4.95
C GLY A 117 8.33 9.06 3.45
N VAL A 118 7.51 9.80 2.72
CA VAL A 118 7.79 10.24 1.34
C VAL A 118 8.67 11.49 1.38
N PRO A 119 9.93 11.42 0.89
CA PRO A 119 10.85 12.54 0.99
C PRO A 119 10.31 13.76 0.23
N ILE A 120 10.57 14.95 0.76
CA ILE A 120 10.26 16.26 0.13
C ILE A 120 8.74 16.59 0.06
N LEU A 121 7.85 15.67 0.49
CA LEU A 121 6.38 15.90 0.52
C LEU A 121 5.75 15.81 1.92
N THR A 122 6.35 15.03 2.82
CA THR A 122 5.84 14.88 4.18
C THR A 122 6.40 16.00 5.07
N THR A 123 5.54 16.92 5.52
CA THR A 123 5.83 18.02 6.46
C THR A 123 5.11 17.86 7.80
#